data_AF-A0A8J5ZT62-F1
#
_entry.id   AF-A0A8J5ZT62-F1
#
_cell.length_a   1.000
_cell.length_b   1.000
_cell.length_c   1.000
_cell.angle_alpha   90.00
_cell.angle_beta   90.00
_cell.angle_gamma   90.00
#
_symmetry.space_group_name_H-M   'P 1'
#
loop_
_entity.id
_entity.type
_entity.pdbx_description
1 polymer ?
#
loop_
_entity_poly.entity_id
_entity_poly.type
_entity_poly.pdbx_seq_one_letter_code
_entity_poly.pdbx_strand_id
1 'polypeptide(L)'
;IRNVAANLCIDSKHGATGTELRLDICIKDGSERTWSHEQLFTFGWREDIRPGEPLHTRKFCFDAISYHSPITLYDCHGMKGNQLWGHRK
;
A
#
# COMPACT_ATOMS: atom_id res chain seq x y z
N ILE A 1 0.75 5.03 -5.52
CA ILE A 1 -0.71 5.35 -5.66
C ILE A 1 -0.91 6.82 -5.25
N ARG A 2 -1.49 7.69 -6.08
CA ARG A 2 -1.66 9.12 -5.78
C ARG A 2 -3.10 9.45 -5.40
N ASN A 3 -3.28 10.16 -4.29
CA ASN A 3 -4.55 10.81 -3.97
C ASN A 3 -4.64 12.15 -4.72
N VAL A 4 -5.69 12.33 -5.53
CA VAL A 4 -5.84 13.53 -6.38
C VAL A 4 -6.10 14.79 -5.55
N ALA A 5 -6.92 14.70 -4.51
CA ALA A 5 -7.33 15.86 -3.70
C ALA A 5 -6.17 16.41 -2.86
N ALA A 6 -5.40 15.53 -2.23
CA ALA A 6 -4.23 15.91 -1.44
C ALA A 6 -2.99 16.19 -2.29
N ASN A 7 -2.96 15.70 -3.54
CA ASN A 7 -1.76 15.65 -4.38
C ASN A 7 -0.55 14.97 -3.69
N LEU A 8 -0.84 14.00 -2.82
CA LEU A 8 0.12 13.17 -2.09
C LEU A 8 0.01 11.72 -2.53
N CYS A 9 1.05 10.93 -2.28
CA CYS A 9 1.10 9.52 -2.59
C CYS A 9 1.02 8.68 -1.32
N ILE A 10 0.38 7.51 -1.42
CA ILE A 10 0.45 6.50 -0.36
C ILE A 10 1.91 6.08 -0.21
N ASP A 11 2.38 5.99 1.03
CA ASP A 11 3.72 5.56 1.42
C ASP A 11 3.61 4.62 2.62
N SER A 12 4.15 3.41 2.49
CA SER A 12 4.17 2.42 3.57
C SER A 12 5.39 2.54 4.48
N LYS A 13 6.34 3.43 4.16
CA LYS A 13 7.54 3.69 4.97
C LYS A 13 8.35 2.46 5.34
N HIS A 14 8.31 1.42 4.50
CA HIS A 14 8.91 0.11 4.79
C HIS A 14 8.40 -0.54 6.09
N GLY A 15 7.20 -0.16 6.54
CA GLY A 15 6.57 -0.65 7.77
C GLY A 15 6.30 -2.15 7.76
N ALA A 16 6.15 -2.72 8.95
CA ALA A 16 5.77 -4.12 9.16
C ALA A 16 4.26 -4.25 9.50
N THR A 17 3.81 -5.45 9.86
CA THR A 17 2.46 -5.70 10.39
C THR A 17 2.09 -4.68 11.48
N GLY A 18 0.88 -4.12 11.37
CA GLY A 18 0.34 -3.08 12.25
C GLY A 18 0.71 -1.65 11.85
N THR A 19 1.58 -1.44 10.86
CA THR A 19 1.94 -0.09 10.44
C THR A 19 0.81 0.54 9.64
N GLU A 20 0.33 1.71 10.05
CA GLU A 20 -0.63 2.51 9.29
C GLU A 20 0.02 3.07 8.01
N LEU A 21 -0.72 3.02 6.90
CA LEU A 21 -0.34 3.69 5.67
C LEU A 21 -0.42 5.21 5.82
N ARG A 22 0.52 5.91 5.19
CA ARG A 22 0.58 7.38 5.25
C ARG A 22 0.44 8.00 3.87
N LEU A 23 0.09 9.28 3.85
CA LEU A 23 0.23 10.13 2.68
C LEU A 23 1.54 10.91 2.80
N ASP A 24 2.34 10.94 1.74
CA ASP A 24 3.60 11.67 1.67
C ASP A 24 3.80 12.29 0.28
N ILE A 25 4.83 13.13 0.14
CA ILE A 25 5.24 13.73 -1.13
C ILE A 25 5.49 12.60 -2.15
N CYS A 26 4.90 12.74 -3.33
CA CYS A 26 5.05 11.75 -4.39
C CYS A 26 6.48 11.69 -4.93
N ILE A 27 7.09 10.52 -4.83
CA ILE A 27 8.42 10.19 -5.36
C ILE A 27 8.24 9.44 -6.69
N LYS A 28 9.03 9.79 -7.70
CA LYS A 28 9.06 9.11 -9.01
C LYS A 28 10.43 8.46 -9.22
N ASP A 29 10.50 7.47 -10.10
CA ASP A 29 11.78 6.88 -10.51
C ASP A 29 12.75 7.97 -10.98
N GLY A 30 13.98 7.96 -10.44
CA GLY A 30 15.03 8.92 -10.76
C GLY A 30 15.22 10.07 -9.76
N SER A 31 14.29 10.31 -8.81
CA SER A 31 14.61 11.11 -7.61
C SER A 31 15.44 10.28 -6.63
N GLU A 32 16.28 10.91 -5.80
CA GLU A 32 17.08 10.21 -4.78
C GLU A 32 16.20 9.19 -4.05
N ARG A 33 16.51 7.90 -4.23
CA ARG A 33 15.90 6.80 -3.47
C ARG A 33 16.40 6.94 -2.04
N THR A 34 15.82 7.86 -1.28
CA THR A 34 15.98 7.84 0.15
C THR A 34 15.28 6.59 0.65
N TRP A 35 15.98 5.80 1.46
CA TRP A 35 15.50 4.55 2.05
C TRP A 35 14.22 4.72 2.89
N SER A 36 13.74 5.96 3.05
CA SER A 36 12.57 6.35 3.81
C SER A 36 11.25 6.27 3.05
N HIS A 37 11.21 6.01 1.73
CA HIS A 37 9.95 5.98 0.97
C HIS A 37 9.67 4.62 0.33
N GLU A 38 8.45 4.13 0.49
CA GLU A 38 7.94 2.92 -0.16
C GLU A 38 6.59 3.25 -0.81
N GLN A 39 6.63 3.73 -2.06
CA GLN A 39 5.44 4.20 -2.80
C GLN A 39 5.05 3.35 -4.01
N LEU A 40 5.79 2.25 -4.23
CA LEU A 40 5.49 1.23 -5.23
C LEU A 40 4.56 0.20 -4.60
N PHE A 41 3.42 -0.04 -5.26
CA PHE A 41 2.44 -1.02 -4.83
C PHE A 41 1.92 -1.80 -6.02
N THR A 42 1.62 -3.07 -5.79
CA THR A 42 1.01 -3.96 -6.78
C THR A 42 -0.41 -4.29 -6.34
N PHE A 43 -1.37 -4.13 -7.25
CA PHE A 43 -2.69 -4.73 -7.11
C PHE A 43 -2.65 -6.14 -7.69
N GLY A 44 -2.69 -7.13 -6.79
CA GLY A 44 -2.51 -8.53 -7.12
C GLY A 44 -3.75 -9.16 -7.74
N TRP A 45 -3.56 -10.31 -8.39
CA TRP A 45 -4.64 -11.11 -8.96
C TRP A 45 -5.62 -11.68 -7.92
N ARG A 46 -5.22 -11.71 -6.64
CA ARG A 46 -6.10 -12.04 -5.52
C ARG A 46 -6.95 -10.87 -5.04
N GLU A 47 -6.88 -9.74 -5.76
CA GLU A 47 -7.57 -8.50 -5.43
C GLU A 47 -7.09 -7.89 -4.10
N ASP A 48 -5.82 -8.11 -3.76
CA ASP A 48 -5.11 -7.52 -2.63
C ASP A 48 -4.10 -6.47 -3.11
N ILE A 49 -3.75 -5.51 -2.24
CA ILE A 49 -2.74 -4.48 -2.54
C ILE A 49 -1.52 -4.72 -1.65
N ARG A 50 -0.34 -4.85 -2.27
CA ARG A 50 0.92 -5.16 -1.58
C ARG A 50 2.01 -4.13 -1.90
N PRO A 51 2.89 -3.74 -0.96
CA PRO A 51 4.07 -2.95 -1.27
C PRO A 51 5.04 -3.73 -2.17
N GLY A 52 5.68 -3.03 -3.10
CA GLY A 52 6.67 -3.56 -4.04
C GLY A 52 6.14 -3.74 -5.47
N GLU A 53 7.08 -4.04 -6.37
CA GLU A 53 6.82 -4.34 -7.78
C GLU A 53 6.12 -5.70 -7.95
N PRO A 54 5.44 -5.96 -9.09
CA PRO A 54 4.62 -7.17 -9.25
C PRO A 54 5.34 -8.51 -9.04
N LEU A 55 6.64 -8.57 -9.34
CA LEU A 55 7.45 -9.78 -9.15
C LEU A 55 8.16 -9.84 -7.79
N HIS A 56 8.16 -8.73 -7.04
CA HIS A 56 8.91 -8.56 -5.79
C HIS A 56 8.05 -7.94 -4.69
N THR A 57 6.76 -8.30 -4.64
CA THR A 57 5.86 -7.80 -3.59
C THR A 57 6.28 -8.34 -2.23
N ARG A 58 6.17 -7.51 -1.19
CA ARG A 58 6.29 -7.95 0.21
C ARG A 58 5.10 -8.81 0.60
N LYS A 59 5.25 -9.57 1.69
CA LYS A 59 4.19 -10.44 2.26
C LYS A 59 3.17 -9.68 3.12
N PHE A 60 3.06 -8.37 2.93
CA PHE A 60 2.12 -7.51 3.64
C PHE A 60 1.04 -6.99 2.68
N CYS A 61 -0.19 -6.97 3.15
CA CYS A 61 -1.38 -6.55 2.42
C CYS A 61 -1.99 -5.33 3.09
N PHE A 62 -2.67 -4.49 2.30
CA PHE A 62 -3.51 -3.43 2.84
C PHE A 62 -4.70 -4.07 3.57
N ASP A 63 -4.85 -3.73 4.85
CA ASP A 63 -5.82 -4.32 5.76
C ASP A 63 -6.64 -3.21 6.43
N ALA A 64 -7.97 -3.30 6.33
CA ALA A 64 -8.90 -2.37 6.96
C ALA A 64 -9.92 -3.12 7.83
N ILE A 65 -9.82 -2.95 9.15
CA ILE A 65 -10.65 -3.67 10.12
C ILE A 65 -12.09 -3.14 10.22
N SER A 66 -12.35 -1.92 9.74
CA SER A 66 -13.66 -1.28 9.75
C SER A 66 -13.75 -0.18 8.68
N TYR A 67 -14.94 0.40 8.51
CA TYR A 67 -15.18 1.50 7.57
C TYR A 67 -14.53 2.84 7.96
N HIS A 68 -14.11 2.99 9.22
CA HIS A 68 -13.53 4.23 9.75
C HIS A 68 -12.11 4.06 10.30
N SER A 69 -11.59 2.84 10.29
CA SER A 69 -10.21 2.59 10.71
C SER A 69 -9.23 3.09 9.64
N PRO A 70 -8.02 3.49 10.04
CA PRO A 70 -6.93 3.61 9.09
C PRO A 70 -6.66 2.27 8.41
N ILE A 71 -6.04 2.33 7.23
CA ILE A 71 -5.54 1.16 6.54
C ILE A 71 -4.16 0.84 7.12
N THR A 72 -3.95 -0.39 7.55
CA THR A 72 -2.66 -0.87 8.04
C THR A 72 -2.05 -1.88 7.07
N LEU A 73 -0.76 -2.14 7.22
CA LEU A 73 -0.13 -3.33 6.68
C LEU A 73 -0.39 -4.50 7.63
N TYR A 74 -0.81 -5.64 7.08
CA TYR A 74 -0.92 -6.89 7.82
C TYR A 74 -0.40 -8.06 7.00
N ASP A 75 -0.05 -9.17 7.64
CA ASP A 75 0.38 -10.38 6.94
C ASP A 75 -0.68 -10.84 5.96
N CYS A 76 -0.29 -11.01 4.69
CA CYS A 76 -1.20 -11.46 3.65
C CYS A 76 -1.63 -12.90 3.93
N HIS A 77 -2.93 -13.14 4.08
CA HIS A 77 -3.47 -14.49 4.33
C HIS A 77 -4.12 -15.13 3.09
N GLY A 78 -4.22 -14.40 1.97
CA GLY A 78 -4.72 -14.94 0.69
C GLY A 78 -6.21 -15.30 0.67
N MET A 79 -6.93 -14.95 1.73
CA MET A 79 -8.38 -15.07 1.82
C MET A 79 -8.99 -13.71 1.48
N LYS A 80 -10.14 -13.72 0.79
CA LYS A 80 -10.92 -12.49 0.59
C LYS A 80 -11.52 -12.06 1.94
N GLY A 81 -11.62 -10.76 2.22
CA GLY A 81 -12.02 -10.23 3.52
C GLY A 81 -11.65 -8.77 3.69
N ASN A 82 -11.10 -8.39 4.85
CA ASN A 82 -10.52 -7.07 5.14
C ASN A 82 -9.29 -6.71 4.27
N GLN A 83 -8.77 -7.67 3.50
CA GLN A 83 -7.70 -7.48 2.51
C GLN A 83 -8.20 -7.45 1.05
N LEU A 84 -9.51 -7.50 0.82
CA LEU A 84 -10.12 -7.43 -0.52
C LEU A 84 -10.34 -5.98 -0.95
N TRP A 85 -9.76 -5.60 -2.09
CA TRP A 85 -9.86 -4.26 -2.66
C TRP A 85 -10.44 -4.29 -4.07
N GLY A 86 -11.23 -3.27 -4.41
CA GLY A 86 -11.74 -3.05 -5.76
C GLY A 86 -11.31 -1.69 -6.28
N HIS A 87 -10.81 -1.63 -7.51
CA HIS A 87 -10.54 -0.38 -8.21
C HIS A 87 -11.57 -0.18 -9.32
N ARG A 88 -12.37 0.89 -9.21
CA ARG A 88 -13.30 1.33 -10.25
C ARG A 88 -12.62 2.40 -11.10
N LYS A 89 -12.85 2.34 -12.42
CA LYS A 89 -12.42 3.38 -13.36
C LYS A 89 -13.27 4.63 -13.23
#